data_AF-A0A1B8NXL7-F1
#
_entry.id   AF-A0A1B8NXL7-F1
#
_cell.length_a   1.000
_cell.length_b   1.000
_cell.length_c   1.000
_cell.angle_alpha   90.00
_cell.angle_beta   90.00
_cell.angle_gamma   90.00
#
_symmetry.space_group_name_H-M   'P 1'
#
loop_
_entity.id
_entity.type
_entity.pdbx_description
1 polymer ?
#
loop_
_entity_poly.entity_id
_entity_poly.type
_entity_poly.pdbx_seq_one_letter_code
_entity_poly.pdbx_strand_id
1 'polypeptide(L)'
;MKHIEKGVSLRHAPADFIRDLNVDNASAGIVAGLFGISASVIHVGAGTAAGLDSQFIMIWVIAYLLINGLFGLVMPAYYRLPLPMANSIPGALLFAAIIPVVGVEAALGASLIAGAIALVAGLAGVMGIVMKLIPMPIVMGMVGGVLLKFGLNMVAPLENAMLPAAIMILAFFLSARFLRRVPPLIVAMLAGIAYMAYAGIDFSGVELSVTFPNSSCPPSLWKLFWPTAFRWR
;
A
#
# COMPACT_ATOMS: atom_id res chain seq x y z
N MET A 1 -18.88 -24.89 -3.30
CA MET A 1 -17.59 -24.45 -3.91
C MET A 1 -17.76 -24.16 -5.42
N LYS A 2 -18.71 -23.30 -5.85
CA LYS A 2 -19.16 -23.25 -7.26
C LYS A 2 -19.01 -21.89 -7.98
N HIS A 3 -18.20 -20.96 -7.46
CA HIS A 3 -18.03 -19.62 -8.06
C HIS A 3 -16.57 -19.14 -8.21
N ILE A 4 -15.59 -20.05 -8.27
CA ILE A 4 -14.26 -19.66 -8.75
C ILE A 4 -14.34 -19.67 -10.28
N GLU A 5 -14.38 -18.49 -10.89
CA GLU A 5 -14.24 -18.36 -12.34
C GLU A 5 -12.94 -19.04 -12.76
N LYS A 6 -13.04 -19.99 -13.68
CA LYS A 6 -11.85 -20.65 -14.22
C LYS A 6 -11.11 -19.64 -15.10
N GLY A 7 -9.93 -19.22 -14.65
CA GLY A 7 -9.06 -18.35 -15.45
C GLY A 7 -8.62 -19.02 -16.75
N VAL A 8 -8.21 -18.22 -17.73
CA VAL A 8 -7.95 -18.63 -19.12
C VAL A 8 -6.60 -19.30 -19.35
N SER A 9 -5.95 -19.82 -18.30
CA SER A 9 -4.59 -20.40 -18.31
C SER A 9 -3.47 -19.40 -18.62
N LEU A 10 -2.32 -19.54 -17.96
CA LEU A 10 -1.15 -18.65 -18.14
C LEU A 10 -0.37 -18.90 -19.44
N ARG A 11 -0.71 -19.95 -20.20
CA ARG A 11 0.08 -20.37 -21.38
C ARG A 11 0.14 -19.32 -22.49
N HIS A 12 -0.92 -18.52 -22.66
CA HIS A 12 -1.00 -17.50 -23.71
C HIS A 12 -0.62 -16.09 -23.22
N ALA A 13 -0.35 -15.94 -21.91
CA ALA A 13 -0.05 -14.66 -21.29
C ALA A 13 1.06 -13.84 -21.97
N PRO A 14 2.23 -14.40 -22.38
CA PRO A 14 3.28 -13.60 -22.98
C PRO A 14 2.94 -13.07 -24.39
N ALA A 15 2.24 -13.87 -25.20
CA ALA A 15 1.83 -13.45 -26.55
C ALA A 15 0.75 -12.36 -26.49
N ASP A 16 -0.21 -12.52 -25.58
CA ASP A 16 -1.25 -11.51 -25.40
C ASP A 16 -0.74 -10.23 -24.74
N PHE A 17 0.25 -10.31 -23.84
CA PHE A 17 0.88 -9.10 -23.27
C PHE A 17 1.51 -8.22 -24.36
N ILE A 18 2.22 -8.82 -25.31
CA ILE A 18 2.81 -8.09 -26.45
C ILE A 18 1.70 -7.50 -27.33
N ARG A 19 0.61 -8.24 -27.56
CA ARG A 19 -0.54 -7.75 -28.34
C ARG A 19 -1.24 -6.58 -27.66
N ASP A 20 -1.38 -6.63 -26.34
CA ASP A 20 -2.11 -5.64 -25.55
C ASP A 20 -1.24 -4.42 -25.19
N LEU A 21 0.03 -4.39 -25.60
CA LEU A 21 0.98 -3.29 -25.39
C LEU A 21 0.71 -2.12 -26.37
N ASN A 22 -0.40 -1.42 -26.17
CA ASN A 22 -0.73 -0.19 -26.88
C ASN A 22 -0.48 1.06 -26.01
N VAL A 23 -0.53 2.24 -26.63
CA VAL A 23 -0.25 3.53 -25.94
C VAL A 23 -1.22 3.77 -24.78
N ASP A 24 -2.49 3.42 -24.93
CA ASP A 24 -3.51 3.61 -23.90
C ASP A 24 -3.23 2.72 -22.67
N ASN A 25 -2.93 1.44 -22.88
CA ASN A 25 -2.62 0.47 -21.83
C ASN A 25 -1.28 0.80 -21.15
N ALA A 26 -0.27 1.21 -21.92
CA ALA A 26 1.00 1.66 -21.37
C ALA A 26 0.82 2.92 -20.49
N SER A 27 0.04 3.89 -20.97
CA SER A 27 -0.26 5.11 -20.20
C SER A 27 -1.05 4.79 -18.93
N ALA A 28 -2.06 3.91 -19.02
CA ALA A 28 -2.84 3.48 -17.87
C ALA A 28 -1.97 2.73 -16.84
N GLY A 29 -1.07 1.87 -17.29
CA GLY A 29 -0.10 1.18 -16.43
C GLY A 29 0.86 2.13 -15.72
N ILE A 30 1.40 3.12 -16.42
CA ILE A 30 2.27 4.15 -15.84
C ILE A 30 1.51 4.96 -14.78
N VAL A 31 0.30 5.41 -15.10
CA VAL A 31 -0.54 6.18 -14.16
C VAL A 31 -0.88 5.33 -12.93
N ALA A 32 -1.28 4.07 -13.12
CA ALA A 32 -1.55 3.15 -12.02
C ALA A 32 -0.30 2.90 -11.14
N GLY A 33 0.88 2.76 -11.76
CA GLY A 33 2.15 2.63 -11.06
C GLY A 33 2.50 3.86 -10.22
N LEU A 34 2.33 5.07 -10.78
CA LEU A 34 2.53 6.33 -10.04
C LEU A 34 1.58 6.44 -8.84
N PHE A 35 0.31 6.09 -9.02
CA PHE A 35 -0.64 6.03 -7.90
C PHE A 35 -0.24 4.99 -6.85
N GLY A 36 0.24 3.81 -7.27
CA GLY A 36 0.75 2.78 -6.36
C GLY A 36 1.94 3.27 -5.53
N ILE A 37 2.91 3.95 -6.16
CA ILE A 37 4.06 4.54 -5.47
C ILE A 37 3.62 5.62 -4.48
N SER A 38 2.63 6.46 -4.82
CA SER A 38 2.16 7.50 -3.91
C SER A 38 1.58 6.94 -2.60
N ALA A 39 0.99 5.74 -2.63
CA ALA A 39 0.49 5.05 -1.44
C ALA A 39 1.61 4.55 -0.51
N SER A 40 2.87 4.48 -0.98
CA SER A 40 4.02 4.12 -0.15
C SER A 40 4.29 5.11 0.97
N VAL A 41 3.98 6.39 0.74
CA VAL A 41 4.18 7.47 1.71
C VAL A 41 3.42 7.20 3.00
N ILE A 42 2.26 6.56 2.91
CA ILE A 42 1.46 6.17 4.09
C ILE A 42 2.20 5.13 4.93
N HIS A 43 2.88 4.16 4.32
CA HIS A 43 3.63 3.13 5.04
C HIS A 43 4.86 3.72 5.72
N VAL A 44 5.55 4.63 5.03
CA VAL A 44 6.68 5.36 5.60
C VAL A 44 6.22 6.18 6.80
N GLY A 45 5.19 7.01 6.64
CA GLY A 45 4.66 7.82 7.73
C GLY A 45 4.15 6.99 8.92
N ALA A 46 3.47 5.88 8.64
CA ALA A 46 2.98 4.97 9.67
C ALA A 46 4.14 4.29 10.42
N GLY A 47 5.16 3.80 9.71
CA GLY A 47 6.33 3.18 10.32
C GLY A 47 7.16 4.15 11.15
N THR A 48 7.38 5.38 10.65
CA THR A 48 8.08 6.44 11.38
C THR A 48 7.31 6.83 12.65
N ALA A 49 5.98 6.95 12.59
CA ALA A 49 5.15 7.23 13.75
C ALA A 49 5.17 6.09 14.80
N ALA A 50 5.41 4.85 14.36
CA ALA A 50 5.57 3.69 15.23
C ALA A 50 7.01 3.52 15.79
N GLY A 51 7.94 4.40 15.43
CA GLY A 51 9.34 4.33 15.87
C GLY A 51 10.13 3.19 15.23
N LEU A 52 9.74 2.73 14.05
CA LEU A 52 10.45 1.66 13.33
C LEU A 52 11.76 2.17 12.73
N ASP A 53 12.74 1.26 12.66
CA ASP A 53 14.00 1.52 11.99
C ASP A 53 13.79 1.82 10.49
N SER A 54 14.56 2.77 9.96
CA SER A 54 14.44 3.22 8.58
C SER A 54 14.76 2.11 7.57
N GLN A 55 15.67 1.18 7.90
CA GLN A 55 15.94 0.04 7.02
C GLN A 55 14.74 -0.89 6.96
N PHE A 56 14.10 -1.16 8.12
CA PHE A 56 12.91 -2.01 8.16
C PHE A 56 11.75 -1.41 7.34
N ILE A 57 11.51 -0.10 7.45
CA ILE A 57 10.50 0.61 6.65
C ILE A 57 10.81 0.47 5.16
N MET A 58 12.06 0.64 4.75
CA MET A 58 12.47 0.50 3.35
C MET A 58 12.22 -0.92 2.81
N ILE A 59 12.62 -1.95 3.57
CA ILE A 59 12.38 -3.36 3.21
C ILE A 59 10.88 -3.63 3.10
N TRP A 60 10.09 -3.15 4.07
CA TRP A 60 8.64 -3.28 4.07
C TRP A 60 8.03 -2.64 2.81
N VAL A 61 8.46 -1.43 2.45
CA VAL A 61 8.00 -0.69 1.28
C VAL A 61 8.34 -1.43 -0.02
N ILE A 62 9.59 -1.85 -0.18
CA ILE A 62 10.05 -2.57 -1.38
C ILE A 62 9.33 -3.92 -1.49
N ALA A 63 9.23 -4.68 -0.40
CA ALA A 63 8.59 -5.98 -0.39
C ALA A 63 7.12 -5.89 -0.82
N TYR A 64 6.36 -4.94 -0.26
CA TYR A 64 4.95 -4.82 -0.65
C TYR A 64 4.81 -4.31 -2.10
N LEU A 65 5.65 -3.37 -2.57
CA LEU A 65 5.60 -2.89 -3.95
C LEU A 65 5.90 -4.02 -4.94
N LEU A 66 6.89 -4.86 -4.65
CA LEU A 66 7.21 -6.03 -5.47
C LEU A 66 6.06 -7.04 -5.47
N ILE A 67 5.48 -7.35 -4.31
CA ILE A 67 4.34 -8.27 -4.21
C ILE A 67 3.14 -7.72 -5.00
N ASN A 68 2.79 -6.44 -4.82
CA ASN A 68 1.68 -5.81 -5.53
C ASN A 68 1.93 -5.75 -7.04
N GLY A 69 3.15 -5.43 -7.48
CA GLY A 69 3.53 -5.45 -8.89
C GLY A 69 3.43 -6.85 -9.48
N LEU A 70 3.92 -7.87 -8.77
CA LEU A 70 3.86 -9.26 -9.21
C LEU A 70 2.42 -9.76 -9.32
N PHE A 71 1.58 -9.57 -8.29
CA PHE A 71 0.18 -9.97 -8.35
C PHE A 71 -0.61 -9.11 -9.35
N GLY A 72 -0.28 -7.83 -9.50
CA GLY A 72 -0.85 -6.93 -10.51
C GLY A 72 -0.50 -7.33 -11.95
N LEU A 73 0.57 -8.11 -12.16
CA LEU A 73 0.88 -8.72 -13.45
C LEU A 73 0.20 -10.09 -13.60
N VAL A 74 0.31 -10.95 -12.59
CA VAL A 74 -0.12 -12.36 -12.64
C VAL A 74 -1.65 -12.50 -12.64
N MET A 75 -2.36 -11.77 -11.77
CA MET A 75 -3.81 -11.94 -11.62
C MET A 75 -4.58 -11.45 -12.86
N PRO A 76 -4.30 -10.26 -13.43
CA PRO A 76 -4.92 -9.85 -14.68
C PRO A 76 -4.55 -10.75 -15.86
N ALA A 77 -3.33 -11.28 -15.91
CA ALA A 77 -2.93 -12.23 -16.96
C ALA A 77 -3.71 -13.55 -16.89
N TYR A 78 -4.00 -14.05 -15.68
CA TYR A 78 -4.74 -15.29 -15.48
C TYR A 78 -6.25 -15.14 -15.64
N TYR A 79 -6.84 -14.10 -15.03
CA TYR A 79 -8.29 -13.89 -14.99
C TYR A 79 -8.83 -13.02 -16.13
N ARG A 80 -7.97 -12.27 -16.84
CA ARG A 80 -8.36 -11.30 -17.90
C ARG A 80 -9.33 -10.23 -17.41
N LEU A 81 -9.25 -9.93 -16.12
CA LEU A 81 -10.00 -8.87 -15.47
C LEU A 81 -9.01 -7.82 -14.96
N PRO A 82 -9.35 -6.52 -15.02
CA PRO A 82 -8.55 -5.48 -14.39
C PRO A 82 -8.71 -5.62 -12.87
N LEU A 83 -7.88 -6.48 -12.27
CA LEU A 83 -7.86 -6.75 -10.85
C LEU A 83 -6.75 -5.90 -10.21
N PRO A 84 -7.06 -4.66 -9.79
CA PRO A 84 -6.10 -3.86 -9.04
C PRO A 84 -5.83 -4.58 -7.72
N MET A 85 -4.58 -4.98 -7.52
CA MET A 85 -4.13 -5.51 -6.24
C MET A 85 -3.99 -4.34 -5.27
N ALA A 86 -5.08 -4.07 -4.57
CA ALA A 86 -5.16 -2.96 -3.63
C ALA A 86 -4.39 -3.29 -2.34
N ASN A 87 -3.52 -2.37 -1.93
CA ASN A 87 -2.99 -2.35 -0.58
C ASN A 87 -4.06 -1.85 0.40
N SER A 88 -4.03 -2.36 1.63
CA SER A 88 -4.91 -1.87 2.68
C SER A 88 -4.26 -0.70 3.42
N ILE A 89 -4.63 0.53 3.05
CA ILE A 89 -4.30 1.75 3.80
C ILE A 89 -4.65 1.61 5.29
N PRO A 90 -5.88 1.24 5.68
CA PRO A 90 -6.23 1.07 7.09
C PRO A 90 -5.44 -0.08 7.74
N GLY A 91 -5.07 -1.12 6.99
CA GLY A 91 -4.24 -2.21 7.48
C GLY A 91 -2.83 -1.75 7.89
N ALA A 92 -2.18 -0.92 7.06
CA ALA A 92 -0.85 -0.38 7.38
C ALA A 92 -0.88 0.53 8.62
N LEU A 93 -1.92 1.37 8.72
CA LEU A 93 -2.12 2.24 9.89
C LEU A 93 -2.37 1.43 11.17
N LEU A 94 -3.21 0.40 11.09
CA LEU A 94 -3.49 -0.48 12.22
C LEU A 94 -2.24 -1.27 12.66
N PHE A 95 -1.48 -1.79 11.70
CA PHE A 95 -0.23 -2.49 11.96
C PHE A 95 0.78 -1.59 12.68
N ALA A 96 0.97 -0.36 12.20
CA ALA A 96 1.85 0.60 12.86
C ALA A 96 1.35 0.97 14.27
N ALA A 97 0.03 1.13 14.46
CA ALA A 97 -0.55 1.53 15.73
C ALA A 97 -0.41 0.47 16.84
N ILE A 98 -0.32 -0.82 16.50
CA ILE A 98 -0.21 -1.89 17.51
C ILE A 98 1.24 -2.13 17.96
N ILE A 99 2.24 -1.76 17.16
CA ILE A 99 3.66 -1.99 17.44
C ILE A 99 4.11 -1.44 18.81
N PRO A 100 3.75 -0.20 19.21
CA PRO A 100 4.13 0.31 20.54
C PRO A 100 3.53 -0.47 21.72
N VAL A 101 2.46 -1.24 21.49
CA VAL A 101 1.74 -1.99 22.52
C VAL A 101 2.29 -3.40 22.69
N VAL A 102 2.57 -4.10 21.57
CA VAL A 102 2.93 -5.53 21.58
C VAL A 102 4.35 -5.82 21.08
N GLY A 103 5.03 -4.82 20.51
CA GLY A 103 6.32 -4.98 19.86
C GLY A 103 6.23 -5.49 18.41
N VAL A 104 7.31 -5.29 17.65
CA VAL A 104 7.37 -5.60 16.22
C VAL A 104 7.26 -7.11 15.95
N GLU A 105 7.92 -7.94 16.75
CA GLU A 105 7.93 -9.40 16.54
C GLU A 105 6.54 -10.02 16.70
N ALA A 106 5.81 -9.64 17.76
CA ALA A 106 4.45 -10.12 18.00
C ALA A 106 3.47 -9.60 16.93
N ALA A 107 3.61 -8.34 16.51
CA ALA A 107 2.79 -7.77 15.45
C ALA A 107 2.98 -8.49 14.11
N LEU A 108 4.23 -8.80 13.73
CA LEU A 108 4.54 -9.58 12.52
C LEU A 108 3.99 -11.00 12.61
N GLY A 109 4.19 -11.67 13.74
CA GLY A 109 3.69 -13.03 13.95
C GLY A 109 2.17 -13.11 13.87
N ALA A 110 1.48 -12.19 14.55
CA ALA A 110 0.03 -12.08 14.47
C ALA A 110 -0.46 -11.80 13.04
N SER A 111 0.27 -10.97 12.28
CA SER A 111 -0.07 -10.66 10.88
C SER A 111 0.08 -11.87 9.96
N LEU A 112 1.13 -12.69 10.14
CA LEU A 112 1.31 -13.93 9.39
C LEU A 112 0.22 -14.95 9.71
N ILE A 113 -0.11 -15.13 10.99
CA ILE A 113 -1.19 -16.02 11.42
C ILE A 113 -2.53 -15.55 10.86
N ALA A 114 -2.83 -14.25 10.97
CA ALA A 114 -4.05 -13.67 10.40
C ALA A 114 -4.12 -13.86 8.88
N GLY A 115 -3.00 -13.69 8.18
CA GLY A 115 -2.88 -13.95 6.74
C GLY A 115 -3.13 -15.42 6.38
N ALA A 116 -2.57 -16.35 7.15
CA ALA A 116 -2.82 -17.78 6.96
C ALA A 116 -4.29 -18.16 7.20
N ILE A 117 -4.90 -17.61 8.25
CA ILE A 117 -6.33 -17.79 8.54
C ILE A 117 -7.18 -17.21 7.40
N ALA A 118 -6.86 -16.01 6.93
CA ALA A 118 -7.57 -15.36 5.83
C ALA A 118 -7.45 -16.18 4.52
N LEU A 119 -6.26 -16.74 4.25
CA LEU A 119 -6.04 -17.60 3.09
C LEU A 119 -6.88 -18.88 3.17
N VAL A 120 -6.86 -19.57 4.31
CA VAL A 120 -7.65 -20.78 4.54
C VAL A 120 -9.14 -20.47 4.43
N ALA A 121 -9.61 -19.37 5.03
CA ALA A 121 -11.01 -18.95 4.96
C ALA A 121 -11.44 -18.56 3.54
N GLY A 122 -10.54 -17.93 2.77
CA GLY A 122 -10.74 -17.61 1.37
C GLY A 122 -10.86 -18.86 0.49
N LEU A 123 -9.94 -19.81 0.65
CA LEU A 123 -9.96 -21.09 -0.08
C LEU A 123 -11.16 -21.96 0.30
N ALA A 124 -11.56 -21.95 1.57
CA ALA A 124 -12.74 -22.67 2.05
C ALA A 124 -14.07 -22.00 1.62
N GLY A 125 -14.03 -20.78 1.06
CA GLY A 125 -15.21 -20.02 0.67
C GLY A 125 -16.02 -19.48 1.86
N VAL A 126 -15.47 -19.54 3.07
CA VAL A 126 -16.12 -19.10 4.32
C VAL A 126 -16.17 -17.58 4.40
N MET A 127 -15.27 -16.87 3.70
CA MET A 127 -15.24 -15.40 3.70
C MET A 127 -16.58 -14.78 3.28
N GLY A 128 -17.29 -15.39 2.32
CA GLY A 128 -18.62 -14.93 1.90
C GLY A 128 -19.69 -15.09 2.99
N ILE A 129 -19.52 -16.03 3.93
CA ILE A 129 -20.39 -16.19 5.10
C ILE A 129 -20.05 -15.12 6.15
N VAL A 130 -18.77 -14.88 6.40
CA VAL A 130 -18.30 -13.84 7.34
C VAL A 130 -18.82 -12.46 6.92
N MET A 131 -18.74 -12.12 5.62
CA MET A 131 -19.27 -10.86 5.10
C MET A 131 -20.79 -10.71 5.25
N LYS A 132 -21.55 -11.82 5.28
CA LYS A 132 -23.00 -11.80 5.53
C LYS A 132 -23.33 -11.69 7.02
N LEU A 133 -22.44 -12.17 7.89
CA LEU A 133 -22.62 -12.15 9.33
C LEU A 133 -22.39 -10.75 9.92
N ILE A 134 -21.49 -9.96 9.33
CA ILE A 134 -21.16 -8.62 9.80
C ILE A 134 -22.07 -7.60 9.08
N PRO A 135 -22.94 -6.87 9.79
CA PRO A 135 -23.74 -5.82 9.18
C PRO A 135 -22.85 -4.74 8.52
N MET A 136 -23.17 -4.37 7.29
CA MET A 136 -22.47 -3.32 6.53
C MET A 136 -22.24 -2.01 7.33
N PRO A 137 -23.16 -1.54 8.19
CA PRO A 137 -22.93 -0.34 9.00
C PRO A 137 -21.72 -0.46 9.94
N ILE A 138 -21.43 -1.66 10.47
CA ILE A 138 -20.28 -1.89 11.36
C ILE A 138 -18.98 -1.81 10.58
N VAL A 139 -18.94 -2.42 9.39
CA VAL A 139 -17.76 -2.38 8.51
C VAL A 139 -17.46 -0.94 8.10
N MET A 140 -18.48 -0.19 7.66
CA MET A 140 -18.32 1.21 7.27
C MET A 140 -17.91 2.10 8.44
N GLY A 141 -18.46 1.85 9.64
CA GLY A 141 -18.06 2.55 10.87
C GLY A 141 -16.59 2.28 11.25
N MET A 142 -16.13 1.05 11.12
CA MET A 142 -14.74 0.66 11.39
C MET A 142 -13.77 1.35 10.41
N VAL A 143 -14.08 1.30 9.11
CA VAL A 143 -13.28 1.96 8.07
C VAL A 143 -13.25 3.47 8.30
N GLY A 144 -14.42 4.08 8.59
CA GLY A 144 -14.54 5.49 8.91
C GLY A 144 -13.72 5.90 10.13
N GLY A 145 -13.74 5.10 11.21
CA GLY A 145 -12.97 5.39 12.42
C GLY A 145 -11.46 5.40 12.19
N VAL A 146 -10.94 4.43 11.44
CA VAL A 146 -9.50 4.37 11.10
C VAL A 146 -9.11 5.52 10.17
N LEU A 147 -9.94 5.80 9.16
CA LEU A 147 -9.66 6.87 8.19
C LEU A 147 -9.87 8.28 8.77
N LEU A 148 -10.73 8.46 9.77
CA LEU A 148 -10.93 9.76 10.42
C LEU A 148 -9.65 10.25 11.09
N LYS A 149 -8.98 9.38 11.86
CA LYS A 149 -7.71 9.73 12.50
C LYS A 149 -6.64 10.08 11.47
N PHE A 150 -6.60 9.34 10.36
CA PHE A 150 -5.71 9.64 9.24
C PHE A 150 -6.02 11.02 8.63
N GLY A 151 -7.29 11.32 8.36
CA GLY A 151 -7.71 12.62 7.81
C GLY A 151 -7.41 13.79 8.76
N LEU A 152 -7.64 13.63 10.05
CA LEU A 152 -7.30 14.65 11.07
C LEU A 152 -5.79 14.92 11.12
N ASN A 153 -4.97 13.87 11.04
CA ASN A 153 -3.51 14.02 11.00
C ASN A 153 -3.00 14.72 9.74
N MET A 154 -3.77 14.73 8.64
CA MET A 154 -3.42 15.51 7.44
C MET A 154 -3.63 17.02 7.63
N VAL A 155 -4.41 17.44 8.63
CA VAL A 155 -4.67 18.87 8.90
C VAL A 155 -3.55 19.50 9.72
N ALA A 156 -2.94 18.76 10.65
CA ALA A 156 -1.90 19.30 11.53
C ALA A 156 -0.72 19.98 10.79
N PRO A 157 -0.21 19.45 9.66
CA PRO A 157 0.83 20.13 8.88
C PRO A 157 0.42 21.48 8.27
N LEU A 158 -0.88 21.75 8.08
CA LEU A 158 -1.35 23.01 7.48
C LEU A 158 -1.07 24.22 8.37
N GLU A 159 -0.94 24.04 9.69
CA GLU A 159 -0.63 25.15 10.61
C GLU A 159 0.69 25.84 10.24
N ASN A 160 1.69 25.07 9.79
CA ASN A 160 3.01 25.58 9.43
C ASN A 160 3.21 25.72 7.91
N ALA A 161 2.36 25.09 7.09
CA ALA A 161 2.53 24.98 5.64
C ALA A 161 1.27 25.38 4.85
N MET A 162 0.49 26.34 5.37
CA MET A 162 -0.79 26.77 4.77
C MET A 162 -0.64 27.24 3.31
N LEU A 163 0.38 28.07 3.04
CA LEU A 163 0.60 28.67 1.72
C LEU A 163 0.94 27.62 0.63
N PRO A 164 1.93 26.72 0.82
CA PRO A 164 2.18 25.64 -0.13
C PRO A 164 0.99 24.69 -0.26
N ALA A 165 0.31 24.35 0.83
CA ALA A 165 -0.87 23.49 0.79
C ALA A 165 -1.99 24.10 -0.07
N ALA A 166 -2.30 25.38 0.09
CA ALA A 166 -3.30 26.09 -0.70
C ALA A 166 -2.95 26.10 -2.20
N ILE A 167 -1.67 26.36 -2.54
CA ILE A 167 -1.19 26.35 -3.93
C ILE A 167 -1.36 24.96 -4.55
N MET A 168 -0.97 23.91 -3.83
CA MET A 168 -1.10 22.53 -4.30
C MET A 168 -2.57 22.11 -4.49
N ILE A 169 -3.45 22.50 -3.55
CA ILE A 169 -4.89 22.24 -3.62
C ILE A 169 -5.52 22.96 -4.82
N LEU A 170 -5.19 24.24 -5.03
CA LEU A 170 -5.68 25.01 -6.18
C LEU A 170 -5.19 24.41 -7.50
N ALA A 171 -3.90 24.06 -7.59
CA ALA A 171 -3.33 23.41 -8.74
C ALA A 171 -4.01 22.06 -9.04
N PHE A 172 -4.34 21.28 -8.00
CA PHE A 172 -5.11 20.05 -8.12
C PHE A 172 -6.49 20.30 -8.71
N PHE A 173 -7.29 21.22 -8.15
CA PHE A 173 -8.65 21.48 -8.64
C PHE A 173 -8.67 22.09 -10.05
N LEU A 174 -7.75 23.02 -10.35
CA LEU A 174 -7.63 23.59 -11.69
C LEU A 174 -7.24 22.52 -12.71
N SER A 175 -6.24 21.69 -12.41
CA SER A 175 -5.84 20.62 -13.34
C SER A 175 -6.93 19.56 -13.48
N ALA A 176 -7.63 19.18 -12.41
CA ALA A 176 -8.77 18.27 -12.50
C ALA A 176 -9.89 18.82 -13.40
N ARG A 177 -10.09 20.15 -13.42
CA ARG A 177 -11.11 20.79 -14.25
C ARG A 177 -10.70 20.98 -15.71
N PHE A 178 -9.46 21.40 -15.96
CA PHE A 178 -8.99 21.86 -17.28
C PHE A 178 -8.10 20.84 -18.01
N LEU A 179 -7.37 20.00 -17.28
CA LEU A 179 -6.39 19.05 -17.82
C LEU A 179 -6.87 17.60 -17.63
N ARG A 180 -7.93 17.21 -18.35
CA ARG A 180 -8.52 15.86 -18.27
C ARG A 180 -7.58 14.71 -18.64
N ARG A 181 -6.48 14.99 -19.35
CA ARG A 181 -5.48 13.98 -19.76
C ARG A 181 -4.33 13.80 -18.77
N VAL A 182 -4.12 14.74 -17.85
CA VAL A 182 -3.00 14.70 -16.91
C VAL A 182 -3.54 14.40 -15.51
N PRO A 183 -3.01 13.40 -14.80
CA PRO A 183 -3.38 13.16 -13.41
C PRO A 183 -3.19 14.44 -12.57
N PRO A 184 -4.26 14.99 -11.96
CA PRO A 184 -4.19 16.25 -11.21
C PRO A 184 -3.17 16.24 -10.07
N LEU A 185 -2.91 15.05 -9.53
CA LEU A 185 -1.90 14.81 -8.50
C LEU A 185 -0.49 15.21 -8.95
N ILE A 186 -0.12 14.93 -10.21
CA ILE A 186 1.20 15.28 -10.76
C ILE A 186 1.34 16.80 -10.82
N VAL A 187 0.29 17.50 -11.26
CA VAL A 187 0.31 18.97 -11.36
C VAL A 187 0.41 19.60 -9.97
N ALA A 188 -0.32 19.07 -8.99
CA ALA A 188 -0.23 19.52 -7.61
C ALA A 188 1.18 19.31 -7.01
N MET A 189 1.80 18.16 -7.30
CA MET A 189 3.15 17.84 -6.83
C MET A 189 4.19 18.79 -7.46
N LEU A 190 4.11 19.04 -8.76
CA LEU A 190 5.00 19.99 -9.46
C LEU A 190 4.83 21.42 -8.93
N ALA A 191 3.59 21.85 -8.65
CA ALA A 191 3.33 23.16 -8.06
C ALA A 191 3.96 23.29 -6.66
N GLY A 192 3.89 22.23 -5.85
CA GLY A 192 4.54 22.17 -4.54
C GLY A 192 6.07 22.26 -4.64
N ILE A 193 6.68 21.50 -5.55
CA ILE A 193 8.13 21.54 -5.79
C ILE A 193 8.58 22.92 -6.26
N ALA A 194 7.84 23.52 -7.20
CA ALA A 194 8.13 24.87 -7.70
C ALA A 194 8.07 25.92 -6.58
N TYR A 195 7.09 25.82 -5.69
CA TYR A 195 7.00 26.69 -4.51
C TYR A 195 8.18 26.47 -3.56
N MET A 196 8.56 25.23 -3.27
CA MET A 196 9.71 24.94 -2.39
C MET A 196 11.04 25.45 -2.96
N ALA A 197 11.23 25.34 -4.28
CA ALA A 197 12.38 25.90 -4.98
C ALA A 197 12.41 27.43 -4.90
N TYR A 198 11.25 28.09 -5.04
CA TYR A 198 11.14 29.54 -4.85
C TYR A 198 11.38 29.97 -3.40
N ALA A 199 10.94 29.16 -2.43
CA ALA A 199 11.13 29.42 -1.01
C ALA A 199 12.57 29.23 -0.52
N GLY A 200 13.49 28.83 -1.40
CA GLY A 200 14.91 28.68 -1.08
C GLY A 200 15.24 27.46 -0.21
N ILE A 201 14.38 26.44 -0.21
CA ILE A 201 14.66 25.18 0.48
C ILE A 201 15.79 24.47 -0.28
N ASP A 202 16.90 24.23 0.40
CA ASP A 202 18.08 23.62 -0.19
C ASP A 202 17.84 22.12 -0.45
N PHE A 203 17.89 21.73 -1.73
CA PHE A 203 17.78 20.33 -2.16
C PHE A 203 19.15 19.62 -2.16
N SER A 204 20.22 20.29 -1.72
CA SER A 204 21.59 19.73 -1.70
C SER A 204 21.75 18.50 -0.79
N GLY A 205 20.85 18.28 0.16
CA GLY A 205 20.83 17.10 1.05
C GLY A 205 20.14 15.86 0.47
N VAL A 206 19.63 15.91 -0.77
CA VAL A 206 19.02 14.74 -1.43
C VAL A 206 20.13 13.85 -2.00
N GLU A 207 20.79 13.10 -1.12
CA GLU A 207 21.66 12.01 -1.56
C GLU A 207 20.80 10.81 -2.00
N LEU A 208 20.80 10.53 -3.30
CA LEU A 208 20.27 9.28 -3.86
C LEU A 208 21.19 8.13 -3.45
N SER A 209 21.08 7.69 -2.21
CA SER A 209 21.75 6.48 -1.74
C SER A 209 20.88 5.26 -2.07
N VAL A 210 21.32 4.47 -3.04
CA VAL A 210 20.71 3.16 -3.33
C VAL A 210 21.23 2.17 -2.29
N THR A 211 20.57 2.13 -1.14
CA THR A 211 20.87 1.12 -0.11
C THR A 211 20.05 -0.13 -0.41
N PHE A 212 20.73 -1.23 -0.72
CA PHE A 212 20.05 -2.51 -0.90
C PHE A 212 19.53 -3.02 0.46
N PRO A 213 18.31 -3.60 0.51
CA PRO A 213 17.84 -4.39 1.63
C PRO A 213 18.89 -5.40 2.09
N ASN A 214 19.59 -5.13 3.20
CA ASN A 214 20.28 -6.21 3.90
C ASN A 214 19.20 -7.16 4.41
N SER A 215 19.35 -8.45 4.18
CA SER A 215 18.40 -9.47 4.62
C SER A 215 18.38 -9.55 6.14
N SER A 216 17.58 -8.68 6.77
CA SER A 216 17.15 -8.77 8.16
C SER A 216 16.15 -9.92 8.26
N CYS A 217 16.58 -11.16 8.02
CA CYS A 217 15.82 -12.32 8.47
C CYS A 217 16.15 -12.47 9.96
N PRO A 218 15.28 -12.07 10.90
CA PRO A 218 15.53 -12.32 12.31
C PRO A 218 15.54 -13.84 12.50
N PRO A 219 16.58 -14.43 13.13
CA PRO A 219 16.58 -15.84 13.49
C PRO A 219 15.36 -16.25 14.35
N SER A 220 14.65 -15.27 14.93
CA SER A 220 13.43 -15.45 15.73
C SER A 220 12.18 -15.79 14.90
N LEU A 221 12.09 -15.46 13.60
CA LEU A 221 10.95 -15.86 12.76
C LEU A 221 10.87 -17.38 12.58
N TRP A 222 12.01 -18.08 12.60
CA TRP A 222 12.08 -19.55 12.59
C TRP A 222 11.46 -20.16 13.87
N LYS A 223 11.61 -19.49 15.02
CA LYS A 223 11.03 -19.94 16.30
C LYS A 223 9.51 -19.75 16.37
N LEU A 224 8.94 -18.90 15.52
CA LEU A 224 7.50 -18.68 15.44
C LEU A 224 6.78 -19.81 14.68
N PHE A 225 7.47 -20.45 13.71
CA PHE A 225 6.94 -21.58 12.94
C PHE A 225 6.93 -22.90 13.72
N TRP A 226 7.81 -23.04 14.72
CA TRP A 226 7.81 -24.17 15.65
C TRP A 226 7.53 -23.64 17.05
N PRO A 227 6.25 -23.38 17.41
CA PRO A 227 5.93 -23.14 18.80
C PRO A 227 6.35 -24.40 19.54
N THR A 228 7.38 -24.31 20.36
CA THR A 228 7.74 -25.34 21.33
C THR A 228 6.61 -25.41 22.36
N ALA A 229 5.49 -26.01 21.96
CA ALA A 229 4.67 -26.80 22.85
C ALA A 229 5.51 -28.01 23.26
N PHE A 230 5.42 -28.39 24.54
CA PHE A 230 6.19 -29.42 25.23
C PHE A 230 7.59 -29.01 25.72
N ARG A 231 7.61 -28.17 26.76
CA ARG A 231 8.45 -28.47 27.93
C ARG A 231 7.54 -29.02 29.04
N TRP A 232 7.51 -30.34 29.19
CA TRP A 232 7.18 -30.96 30.46
C TRP A 232 8.49 -31.17 31.22
N ARG A 233 8.47 -30.72 32.48
CA ARG A 233 9.55 -30.73 33.49
C ARG A 233 10.59 -29.63 33.36
#